data_AF-A0A2G1WYE5-F1
#
_entry.id   AF-A0A2G1WYE5-F1
#
_cell.length_a   1.000
_cell.length_b   1.000
_cell.length_c   1.000
_cell.angle_alpha   90.00
_cell.angle_beta   90.00
_cell.angle_gamma   90.00
#
_symmetry.space_group_name_H-M   'P 1'
#
loop_
_entity.id
_entity.type
_entity.pdbx_description
1 polymer ?
#
loop_
_entity_poly.entity_id
_entity_poly.type
_entity_poly.pdbx_seq_one_letter_code
_entity_poly.pdbx_strand_id
1 'polypeptide(L)'
;MARRNEIIETVLEVVYETWEDNPFGTFEGDSVGDEVRNRLDDDIDHKTMHHVMQDMDSEFLIEHTGAMGSLGMVSARANGIEKYGESNQSFLDNQNYLEILEYLIDVDDENPGEYVNSEDIREDVDLSDEEIERNIWYLDKKGQIELMQAIGSTWVATRVEPAGRRIYEEMSGSNRSSTETTITEEESLTDSEYDVFISHASEDKGQVARPLAEELSQRGVEVWFDEFELEIGDNLRESIDEGLSETRYGVVILSENFFGKNWTKRELEGLTAREMGPEKVLLPLWYEIDKETVQSHNPALANKVAEKINEDNIPEVAEEIFGIIKDRED
;
A
#
# COMPACT_ATOMS: atom_id res chain seq x y z
N MET A 1 26.12 -1.73 -10.72
CA MET A 1 25.26 -1.83 -9.53
C MET A 1 25.59 -0.74 -8.53
N ALA A 2 26.78 -0.73 -7.88
CA ALA A 2 27.17 0.32 -6.93
C ALA A 2 27.00 1.77 -7.47
N ARG A 3 27.55 2.08 -8.65
CA ARG A 3 27.42 3.42 -9.26
C ARG A 3 25.98 3.80 -9.62
N ARG A 4 25.14 2.83 -10.00
CA ARG A 4 23.73 3.09 -10.33
C ARG A 4 22.95 3.45 -9.06
N ASN A 5 23.20 2.74 -7.96
CA ASN A 5 22.54 2.99 -6.69
C ASN A 5 22.89 4.36 -6.14
N GLU A 6 24.16 4.77 -6.26
CA GLU A 6 24.62 6.11 -5.88
C GLU A 6 23.89 7.22 -6.66
N ILE A 7 23.65 7.04 -7.96
CA ILE A 7 22.85 7.99 -8.75
C ILE A 7 21.39 8.00 -8.27
N ILE A 8 20.79 6.85 -8.00
CA ILE A 8 19.40 6.76 -7.50
C ILE A 8 19.25 7.47 -6.15
N GLU A 9 20.18 7.22 -5.22
CA GLU A 9 20.19 7.86 -3.90
C GLU A 9 20.29 9.38 -4.04
N THR A 10 21.17 9.87 -4.93
CA THR A 10 21.31 11.31 -5.19
C THR A 10 20.07 11.90 -5.87
N VAL A 11 19.43 11.17 -6.80
CA VAL A 11 18.16 11.63 -7.41
C VAL A 11 17.06 11.71 -6.35
N LEU A 12 16.95 10.71 -5.46
CA LEU A 12 15.99 10.72 -4.37
C LEU A 12 16.21 11.92 -3.44
N GLU A 13 17.46 12.21 -3.09
CA GLU A 13 17.83 13.37 -2.27
C GLU A 13 17.40 14.68 -2.93
N VAL A 14 17.76 14.90 -4.19
CA VAL A 14 17.39 16.12 -4.94
C VAL A 14 15.88 16.27 -5.04
N VAL A 15 15.16 15.18 -5.34
CA VAL A 15 13.69 15.21 -5.43
C VAL A 15 13.06 15.48 -4.07
N TYR A 16 13.60 14.89 -2.99
CA TYR A 16 13.11 15.13 -1.63
C TYR A 16 13.27 16.59 -1.23
N GLU A 17 14.46 17.18 -1.42
CA GLU A 17 14.69 18.60 -1.10
C GLU A 17 13.77 19.52 -1.90
N THR A 18 13.57 19.22 -3.18
CA THR A 18 12.67 20.04 -4.01
C THR A 18 11.20 19.88 -3.60
N TRP A 19 10.80 18.68 -3.18
CA TRP A 19 9.48 18.40 -2.61
C TRP A 19 9.28 19.07 -1.25
N GLU A 20 10.33 19.16 -0.42
CA GLU A 20 10.28 19.80 0.89
C GLU A 20 9.95 21.30 0.78
N ASP A 21 10.46 21.95 -0.28
CA ASP A 21 10.17 23.34 -0.64
C ASP A 21 8.79 23.52 -1.29
N ASN A 22 8.33 22.56 -2.11
CA ASN A 22 7.04 22.63 -2.80
C ASN A 22 6.47 21.23 -3.05
N PRO A 23 5.64 20.69 -2.14
CA PRO A 23 5.19 19.31 -2.23
C PRO A 23 4.23 19.06 -3.41
N PHE A 24 3.50 20.09 -3.85
CA PHE A 24 2.61 20.03 -5.01
C PHE A 24 3.31 20.33 -6.35
N GLY A 25 4.61 20.59 -6.29
CA GLY A 25 5.41 20.98 -7.44
C GLY A 25 5.71 19.84 -8.41
N THR A 26 5.96 20.22 -9.65
CA THR A 26 6.64 19.37 -10.63
C THR A 26 7.85 20.13 -11.15
N PHE A 27 8.95 19.42 -11.34
CA PHE A 27 10.26 20.00 -11.62
C PHE A 27 10.77 19.56 -12.97
N GLU A 28 11.56 20.41 -13.64
CA GLU A 28 12.21 20.01 -14.89
C GLU A 28 13.28 18.95 -14.60
N GLY A 29 13.15 17.78 -15.22
CA GLY A 29 14.09 16.68 -15.06
C GLY A 29 15.51 17.04 -15.48
N ASP A 30 15.69 18.00 -16.41
CA ASP A 30 17.01 18.48 -16.80
C ASP A 30 17.71 19.21 -15.64
N SER A 31 16.95 19.99 -14.85
CA SER A 31 17.45 20.65 -13.65
C SER A 31 17.82 19.64 -12.56
N VAL A 32 16.99 18.61 -12.36
CA VAL A 32 17.30 17.49 -11.45
C VAL A 32 18.57 16.77 -11.90
N GLY A 33 18.69 16.50 -13.21
CA GLY A 33 19.86 15.85 -13.78
C GLY A 33 21.15 16.65 -13.63
N ASP A 34 21.09 17.98 -13.80
CA ASP A 34 22.24 18.86 -13.60
C ASP A 34 22.67 18.91 -12.14
N GLU A 35 21.72 18.96 -11.20
CA GLU A 35 22.02 18.94 -9.77
C GLU A 35 22.70 17.62 -9.35
N VAL A 36 22.22 16.48 -9.84
CA VAL A 36 22.82 15.17 -9.57
C VAL A 36 24.25 15.09 -10.11
N ARG A 37 24.51 15.60 -11.33
CA ARG A 37 25.89 15.67 -11.89
C ARG A 37 26.81 16.53 -11.03
N ASN A 38 26.30 17.67 -10.56
CA ASN A 38 27.06 18.58 -9.70
C ASN A 38 27.43 17.92 -8.36
N ARG A 39 26.47 17.23 -7.71
CA ARG A 39 26.71 16.56 -6.41
C ARG A 39 27.70 15.40 -6.52
N LEU A 40 27.62 14.64 -7.60
CA LEU A 40 28.48 13.48 -7.83
C LEU A 40 29.83 13.82 -8.47
N ASP A 41 30.06 15.09 -8.86
CA ASP A 41 31.22 15.54 -9.64
C ASP A 41 31.52 14.61 -10.83
N ASP A 42 30.48 14.28 -11.61
CA ASP A 42 30.58 13.28 -12.68
C ASP A 42 29.79 13.67 -13.94
N ASP A 43 30.33 13.26 -15.09
CA ASP A 43 29.76 13.51 -16.41
C ASP A 43 28.76 12.38 -16.75
N ILE A 44 27.63 12.36 -16.05
CA ILE A 44 26.56 11.39 -16.27
C ILE A 44 25.80 11.78 -17.53
N ASP A 45 25.94 10.96 -18.58
CA ASP A 45 25.29 11.23 -19.85
C ASP A 45 23.75 11.24 -19.73
N HIS A 46 23.10 12.03 -20.59
CA HIS A 46 21.65 12.21 -20.58
C HIS A 46 20.87 10.89 -20.71
N LYS A 47 21.39 9.90 -21.47
CA LYS A 47 20.69 8.63 -21.66
C LYS A 47 20.73 7.79 -20.38
N THR A 48 21.87 7.80 -19.68
CA THR A 48 21.99 7.15 -18.37
C THR A 48 21.04 7.77 -17.35
N MET A 49 21.01 9.10 -17.23
CA MET A 49 20.09 9.78 -16.32
C MET A 49 18.61 9.48 -16.65
N HIS A 50 18.27 9.49 -17.94
CA HIS A 50 16.91 9.17 -18.39
C HIS A 50 16.48 7.76 -17.99
N HIS A 51 17.34 6.76 -18.18
CA HIS A 51 17.03 5.39 -17.74
C HIS A 51 16.91 5.29 -16.22
N VAL A 52 17.75 6.01 -15.45
CA VAL A 52 17.63 6.02 -13.99
C VAL A 52 16.27 6.59 -13.57
N MET A 53 15.83 7.70 -14.16
CA MET A 53 14.52 8.29 -13.85
C MET A 53 13.36 7.38 -14.27
N GLN A 54 13.45 6.73 -15.43
CA GLN A 54 12.45 5.73 -15.85
C GLN A 54 12.38 4.54 -14.90
N ASP A 55 13.53 4.04 -14.47
CA ASP A 55 13.61 2.94 -13.50
C ASP A 55 12.98 3.37 -12.17
N MET A 56 13.30 4.57 -11.67
CA MET A 56 12.74 5.09 -10.41
C MET A 56 11.23 5.34 -10.48
N ASP A 57 10.70 5.78 -11.62
CA ASP A 57 9.25 5.87 -11.84
C ASP A 57 8.60 4.49 -11.90
N SER A 58 9.25 3.51 -12.56
CA SER A 58 8.78 2.11 -12.55
C SER A 58 8.83 1.46 -11.15
N GLU A 59 9.72 1.95 -10.28
CA GLU A 59 9.82 1.59 -8.86
C GLU A 59 8.91 2.44 -7.96
N PHE A 60 8.11 3.36 -8.53
CA PHE A 60 7.15 4.23 -7.82
C PHE A 60 7.80 5.17 -6.81
N LEU A 61 9.06 5.52 -7.01
CA LEU A 61 9.78 6.44 -6.14
C LEU A 61 9.58 7.90 -6.56
N ILE A 62 9.43 8.13 -7.86
CA ILE A 62 9.16 9.44 -8.45
C ILE A 62 8.06 9.27 -9.50
N GLU A 63 7.44 10.36 -9.93
CA GLU A 63 6.65 10.39 -11.17
C GLU A 63 7.48 11.08 -12.25
N HIS A 64 7.60 10.45 -13.41
CA HIS A 64 8.46 10.92 -14.50
C HIS A 64 7.68 10.97 -15.81
N THR A 65 7.58 12.15 -16.42
CA THR A 65 6.99 12.31 -17.76
C THR A 65 8.09 12.46 -18.79
N GLY A 66 8.58 11.33 -19.32
CA GLY A 66 9.62 11.34 -20.36
C GLY A 66 9.20 12.17 -21.58
N ALA A 67 10.10 13.04 -22.06
CA ALA A 67 9.90 13.83 -23.27
C ALA A 67 11.05 13.62 -24.27
N MET A 68 10.76 13.75 -25.57
CA MET A 68 11.75 13.50 -26.62
C MET A 68 12.81 14.61 -26.63
N GLY A 69 14.00 14.31 -26.13
CA GLY A 69 15.14 15.22 -26.13
C GLY A 69 15.34 16.05 -24.86
N SER A 70 14.61 15.74 -23.78
CA SER A 70 14.85 16.25 -22.43
C SER A 70 14.62 15.14 -21.40
N LEU A 71 15.00 15.39 -20.15
CA LEU A 71 14.65 14.52 -19.03
C LEU A 71 13.20 14.69 -18.55
N GLY A 72 12.35 15.47 -19.24
CA GLY A 72 10.91 15.52 -18.94
C GLY A 72 10.58 16.29 -17.66
N MET A 73 9.42 16.01 -17.07
CA MET A 73 9.08 16.53 -15.73
C MET A 73 9.20 15.42 -14.67
N VAL A 74 9.59 15.81 -13.46
CA VAL A 74 9.75 14.92 -12.30
C VAL A 74 8.97 15.49 -11.11
N SER A 75 8.23 14.64 -10.40
CA SER A 75 7.62 14.95 -9.09
C SER A 75 7.88 13.80 -8.11
N ALA A 76 7.76 14.09 -6.81
CA ALA A 76 7.88 13.08 -5.78
C ALA A 76 6.65 12.13 -5.78
N ARG A 77 6.86 10.90 -5.33
CA ARG A 77 5.79 9.99 -4.88
C ARG A 77 5.98 9.68 -3.40
N ALA A 78 4.89 9.39 -2.69
CA ALA A 78 4.93 9.08 -1.25
C ALA A 78 5.97 7.99 -0.91
N ASN A 79 6.06 6.91 -1.70
CA ASN A 79 7.04 5.85 -1.48
C ASN A 79 8.50 6.33 -1.62
N GLY A 80 8.78 7.29 -2.50
CA GLY A 80 10.12 7.88 -2.63
C GLY A 80 10.50 8.70 -1.40
N ILE A 81 9.53 9.45 -0.87
CA ILE A 81 9.68 10.23 0.35
C ILE A 81 9.91 9.32 1.57
N GLU A 82 9.14 8.24 1.70
CA GLU A 82 9.32 7.22 2.74
C GLU A 82 10.71 6.57 2.65
N LYS A 83 11.09 6.11 1.46
CA LYS A 83 12.39 5.45 1.21
C LYS A 83 13.57 6.37 1.54
N TYR A 84 13.47 7.65 1.20
CA TYR A 84 14.50 8.62 1.57
C TYR A 84 14.52 8.86 3.09
N GLY A 85 13.33 8.91 3.70
CA GLY A 85 13.12 9.10 5.12
C GLY A 85 13.74 8.03 6.02
N GLU A 86 13.62 6.75 5.65
CA GLU A 86 14.19 5.60 6.37
C GLU A 86 15.70 5.75 6.65
N SER A 87 16.41 6.46 5.77
CA SER A 87 17.87 6.62 5.84
C SER A 87 18.32 7.96 6.44
N ASN A 88 17.43 8.95 6.58
CA ASN A 88 17.82 10.35 6.80
C ASN A 88 17.04 11.10 7.90
N GLN A 89 16.27 10.41 8.76
CA GLN A 89 15.38 11.02 9.77
C GLN A 89 14.35 11.97 9.11
N SER A 90 13.24 11.39 8.68
CA SER A 90 12.21 12.04 7.86
C SER A 90 11.35 13.02 8.63
N PHE A 91 10.68 13.95 7.92
CA PHE A 91 9.55 14.70 8.47
C PHE A 91 8.39 13.78 8.93
N LEU A 92 8.25 12.59 8.34
CA LEU A 92 7.24 11.60 8.74
C LEU A 92 7.51 10.99 10.13
N ASP A 93 8.75 11.05 10.61
CA ASP A 93 9.13 10.40 11.87
C ASP A 93 8.54 11.12 13.10
N ASN A 94 8.12 12.38 12.94
CA ASN A 94 7.52 13.16 14.01
C ASN A 94 6.01 12.90 14.18
N GLN A 95 5.41 12.07 13.32
CA GLN A 95 3.98 11.76 13.34
C GLN A 95 3.06 13.00 13.22
N ASN A 96 3.55 14.12 12.71
CA ASN A 96 2.76 15.36 12.51
C ASN A 96 1.46 15.12 11.72
N TYR A 97 1.44 14.14 10.82
CA TYR A 97 0.23 13.76 10.09
C TYR A 97 -0.91 13.26 11.02
N LEU A 98 -0.60 12.73 12.22
CA LEU A 98 -1.60 12.31 13.18
C LEU A 98 -2.34 13.51 13.79
N GLU A 99 -1.67 14.65 14.02
CA GLU A 99 -2.33 15.86 14.53
C GLU A 99 -3.33 16.41 13.51
N ILE A 100 -2.98 16.34 12.22
CA ILE A 100 -3.88 16.73 11.14
C ILE A 100 -5.06 15.75 11.04
N LEU A 101 -4.81 14.44 11.15
CA LEU A 101 -5.87 13.44 11.11
C LEU A 101 -6.81 13.58 12.32
N GLU A 102 -6.28 13.79 13.53
CA GLU A 102 -7.09 14.06 14.73
C GLU A 102 -8.05 15.22 14.49
N TYR A 103 -7.53 16.35 14.02
CA TYR A 103 -8.33 17.53 13.72
C TYR A 103 -9.42 17.25 12.67
N LEU A 104 -9.06 16.62 11.55
CA LEU A 104 -10.01 16.31 10.48
C LEU A 104 -11.09 15.31 10.94
N ILE A 105 -10.74 14.36 11.81
CA ILE A 105 -11.68 13.40 12.40
C ILE A 105 -12.64 14.09 13.36
N ASP A 106 -12.14 14.99 14.21
CA ASP A 106 -13.00 15.77 15.12
C ASP A 106 -14.02 16.61 14.32
N VAL A 107 -13.60 17.24 13.21
CA VAL A 107 -14.51 17.98 12.33
C VAL A 107 -15.51 17.04 11.65
N ASP A 108 -15.08 15.88 11.15
CA ASP A 108 -15.97 14.90 10.50
C ASP A 108 -16.98 14.27 11.48
N ASP A 109 -16.60 14.06 12.74
CA ASP A 109 -17.50 13.58 13.80
C ASP A 109 -18.59 14.60 14.13
N GLU A 110 -18.27 15.90 14.10
CA GLU A 110 -19.24 16.97 14.29
C GLU A 110 -20.08 17.23 13.04
N ASN A 111 -19.47 17.19 11.86
CA ASN A 111 -20.06 17.53 10.56
C ASN A 111 -19.60 16.53 9.47
N PRO A 112 -20.24 15.35 9.37
CA PRO A 112 -19.79 14.29 8.48
C PRO A 112 -19.67 14.70 7.01
N GLY A 113 -18.50 14.45 6.43
CA GLY A 113 -18.16 14.73 5.04
C GLY A 113 -17.86 16.21 4.73
N GLU A 114 -17.73 17.07 5.74
CA GLU A 114 -17.32 18.46 5.55
C GLU A 114 -15.86 18.55 5.07
N TYR A 115 -15.60 19.44 4.12
CA TYR A 115 -14.23 19.80 3.76
C TYR A 115 -13.76 20.96 4.62
N VAL A 116 -12.57 20.79 5.17
CA VAL A 116 -11.86 21.75 6.01
C VAL A 116 -10.88 22.53 5.15
N ASN A 117 -10.84 23.85 5.27
CA ASN A 117 -9.80 24.61 4.59
C ASN A 117 -8.48 24.45 5.35
N SER A 118 -7.37 24.30 4.64
CA SER A 118 -6.03 24.36 5.22
C SER A 118 -5.77 25.62 6.07
N GLU A 119 -6.48 26.73 5.87
CA GLU A 119 -6.43 27.91 6.77
C GLU A 119 -6.97 27.58 8.16
N ASP A 120 -8.07 26.82 8.25
CA ASP A 120 -8.68 26.42 9.53
C ASP A 120 -7.75 25.45 10.28
N ILE A 121 -7.12 24.50 9.56
CA ILE A 121 -6.14 23.56 10.14
C ILE A 121 -4.97 24.31 10.80
N ARG A 122 -4.50 25.40 10.20
CA ARG A 122 -3.40 26.23 10.73
C ARG A 122 -3.74 26.95 12.03
N GLU A 123 -5.02 27.21 12.29
CA GLU A 123 -5.44 27.89 13.51
C GLU A 123 -5.45 26.94 14.71
N ASP A 124 -5.71 25.64 14.47
CA ASP A 124 -5.98 24.66 15.52
C ASP A 124 -4.89 23.59 15.72
N VAL A 125 -3.97 23.42 14.76
CA VAL A 125 -2.87 22.44 14.82
C VAL A 125 -1.52 23.15 15.04
N ASP A 126 -0.67 22.63 15.96
CA ASP A 126 0.63 23.24 16.32
C ASP A 126 1.75 22.86 15.34
N LEU A 127 1.52 23.12 14.05
CA LEU A 127 2.43 22.82 12.95
C LEU A 127 2.68 24.05 12.08
N SER A 128 3.86 24.15 11.47
CA SER A 128 4.15 25.21 10.50
C SER A 128 3.30 25.04 9.23
N ASP A 129 3.12 26.14 8.48
CA ASP A 129 2.42 26.11 7.19
C ASP A 129 3.02 25.06 6.24
N GLU A 130 4.34 24.98 6.19
CA GLU A 130 5.06 24.03 5.36
C GLU A 130 4.91 22.58 5.86
N GLU A 131 4.85 22.37 7.18
CA GLU A 131 4.57 21.04 7.75
C GLU A 131 3.16 20.58 7.42
N ILE A 132 2.17 21.47 7.52
CA ILE A 132 0.78 21.18 7.17
C ILE A 132 0.69 20.81 5.69
N GLU A 133 1.28 21.60 4.79
CA GLU A 133 1.25 21.33 3.35
C GLU A 133 1.89 19.99 2.98
N ARG A 134 3.05 19.68 3.54
CA ARG A 134 3.75 18.40 3.30
C ARG A 134 2.96 17.20 3.81
N ASN A 135 2.39 17.29 5.00
CA ASN A 135 1.60 16.20 5.58
C ASN A 135 0.27 16.03 4.86
N ILE A 136 -0.43 17.11 4.49
CA ILE A 136 -1.64 17.05 3.66
C ILE A 136 -1.34 16.38 2.32
N TRP A 137 -0.26 16.79 1.64
CA TRP A 137 0.14 16.15 0.40
C TRP A 137 0.40 14.65 0.59
N TYR A 138 1.12 14.29 1.66
CA TYR A 138 1.44 12.90 1.95
C TYR A 138 0.18 12.07 2.19
N LEU A 139 -0.71 12.53 3.07
CA LEU A 139 -1.99 11.87 3.38
C LEU A 139 -2.86 11.69 2.13
N ASP A 140 -2.93 12.70 1.25
CA ASP A 140 -3.65 12.62 -0.04
C ASP A 140 -3.04 11.54 -0.95
N LYS A 141 -1.71 11.51 -1.09
CA LYS A 141 -1.02 10.48 -1.89
C LYS A 141 -1.11 9.08 -1.32
N LYS A 142 -1.42 8.95 -0.03
CA LYS A 142 -1.72 7.68 0.64
C LYS A 142 -3.21 7.34 0.66
N GLY A 143 -4.08 8.20 0.11
CA GLY A 143 -5.53 8.01 0.09
C GLY A 143 -6.20 8.12 1.46
N GLN A 144 -5.53 8.73 2.43
CA GLN A 144 -6.00 8.88 3.81
C GLN A 144 -6.88 10.11 3.99
N ILE A 145 -6.75 11.08 3.10
CA ILE A 145 -7.62 12.25 3.00
C ILE A 145 -7.97 12.46 1.53
N GLU A 146 -9.06 13.17 1.27
CA GLU A 146 -9.36 13.69 -0.07
C GLU A 146 -9.03 15.18 -0.14
N LEU A 147 -8.25 15.56 -1.16
CA LEU A 147 -7.87 16.94 -1.41
C LEU A 147 -8.63 17.55 -2.58
N MET A 148 -9.26 18.71 -2.35
CA MET A 148 -9.86 19.55 -3.37
C MET A 148 -9.13 20.90 -3.42
N GLN A 149 -8.38 21.12 -4.50
CA GLN A 149 -7.70 22.40 -4.75
C GLN A 149 -8.47 23.24 -5.77
N ALA A 150 -8.87 24.45 -5.37
CA ALA A 150 -9.48 25.39 -6.29
C ALA A 150 -8.41 26.01 -7.21
N ILE A 151 -8.71 26.10 -8.51
CA ILE A 151 -7.80 26.68 -9.51
C ILE A 151 -7.41 28.10 -9.11
N GLY A 152 -6.11 28.35 -8.94
CA GLY A 152 -5.57 29.67 -8.58
C GLY A 152 -5.63 30.01 -7.09
N SER A 153 -6.01 29.05 -6.23
CA SER A 153 -5.92 29.14 -4.78
C SER A 153 -4.66 28.44 -4.28
N THR A 154 -3.97 29.04 -3.32
CA THR A 154 -2.94 28.35 -2.51
C THR A 154 -3.56 27.45 -1.46
N TRP A 155 -4.81 27.72 -1.08
CA TRP A 155 -5.55 26.95 -0.10
C TRP A 155 -6.17 25.70 -0.71
N VAL A 156 -6.11 24.62 0.06
CA VAL A 156 -6.74 23.34 -0.26
C VAL A 156 -7.85 23.07 0.74
N ALA A 157 -8.92 22.45 0.26
CA ALA A 157 -9.99 21.93 1.09
C ALA A 157 -9.77 20.42 1.25
N THR A 158 -9.75 19.92 2.47
CA THR A 158 -9.43 18.52 2.77
C THR A 158 -10.46 17.92 3.69
N ARG A 159 -10.74 16.62 3.52
CA ARG A 159 -11.55 15.85 4.46
C ARG A 159 -10.90 14.50 4.70
N VAL A 160 -11.16 13.91 5.86
CA VAL A 160 -10.67 12.57 6.17
C VAL A 160 -11.40 11.53 5.33
N GLU A 161 -10.66 10.55 4.83
CA GLU A 161 -11.21 9.35 4.20
C GLU A 161 -11.15 8.17 5.19
N PRO A 162 -11.90 7.07 4.97
CA PRO A 162 -11.91 5.94 5.91
C PRO A 162 -10.50 5.40 6.25
N ALA A 163 -9.57 5.42 5.29
CA ALA A 163 -8.19 5.02 5.51
C ALA A 163 -7.42 5.93 6.48
N GLY A 164 -7.71 7.23 6.50
CA GLY A 164 -7.13 8.19 7.45
C GLY A 164 -7.62 7.98 8.88
N ARG A 165 -8.92 7.68 9.04
CA ARG A 165 -9.49 7.34 10.35
C ARG A 165 -8.86 6.08 10.94
N ARG A 166 -8.74 5.02 10.14
CA ARG A 166 -8.11 3.75 10.57
C ARG A 166 -6.68 3.94 11.06
N ILE A 167 -5.83 4.61 10.28
CA ILE A 167 -4.42 4.79 10.68
C ILE A 167 -4.30 5.67 11.94
N TYR A 168 -5.18 6.67 12.11
CA TYR A 168 -5.22 7.48 13.31
C TYR A 168 -5.59 6.65 14.54
N GLU A 169 -6.61 5.78 14.43
CA GLU A 169 -7.04 4.90 15.52
C GLU A 169 -5.95 3.88 15.89
N GLU A 170 -5.29 3.26 14.91
CA GLU A 170 -4.17 2.32 15.12
C GLU A 170 -3.01 2.98 15.88
N MET A 171 -2.61 4.18 15.47
CA MET A 171 -1.46 4.89 16.00
C MET A 171 -1.76 5.59 17.33
N SER A 172 -2.96 6.17 17.50
CA SER A 172 -3.40 6.82 18.75
C SER A 172 -3.76 5.80 19.84
N GLY A 173 -4.26 4.62 19.46
CA GLY A 173 -4.47 3.48 20.36
C GLY A 173 -3.17 2.95 20.96
N SER A 174 -2.08 2.96 20.19
CA SER A 174 -0.73 2.61 20.67
C SER A 174 -0.16 3.61 21.67
N ASN A 175 -0.58 4.88 21.64
CA ASN A 175 -0.04 5.95 22.49
C ASN A 175 -0.80 6.15 23.81
N ARG A 176 -1.94 5.46 24.03
CA ARG A 176 -2.70 5.52 25.30
C ARG A 176 -2.17 4.57 26.40
N SER A 177 -1.16 3.75 26.13
CA SER A 177 -0.53 2.88 27.13
C SER A 177 0.64 3.56 27.83
N SER A 178 0.34 4.59 28.64
CA SER A 178 1.31 5.18 29.57
C SER A 178 0.61 5.80 30.78
N THR A 179 -0.23 5.04 31.48
CA THR A 179 -0.43 5.26 32.93
C THR A 179 -0.83 3.97 33.64
N GLU A 180 0.18 3.30 34.20
CA GLU A 180 0.18 2.50 35.42
C GLU A 180 -1.14 1.77 35.81
N THR A 181 -1.25 0.49 35.44
CA THR A 181 -1.82 -0.53 36.33
C THR A 181 -1.19 -1.89 36.04
N THR A 182 -0.42 -2.33 37.01
CA THR A 182 0.20 -3.66 37.13
C THR A 182 -0.85 -4.77 37.12
N ILE A 183 -1.04 -5.53 36.03
CA ILE A 183 -1.47 -6.95 36.05
C ILE A 183 -0.88 -7.68 34.82
N THR A 184 -0.44 -8.90 35.11
CA THR A 184 0.29 -9.95 34.38
C THR A 184 0.05 -10.17 32.89
N GLU A 185 1.17 -10.42 32.20
CA GLU A 185 1.29 -11.16 30.94
C GLU A 185 0.55 -12.51 31.05
N GLU A 186 -0.65 -12.57 30.48
CA GLU A 186 -1.29 -13.73 29.83
C GLU A 186 -2.67 -13.26 29.36
N GLU A 187 -2.93 -13.43 28.06
CA GLU A 187 -4.14 -13.05 27.29
C GLU A 187 -4.15 -11.69 26.57
N SER A 188 -3.83 -11.73 25.27
CA SER A 188 -4.61 -11.08 24.20
C SER A 188 -4.07 -11.56 22.83
N LEU A 189 -4.38 -12.81 22.49
CA LEU A 189 -4.62 -13.18 21.10
C LEU A 189 -6.10 -12.83 20.83
N THR A 190 -6.36 -12.29 19.64
CA THR A 190 -7.67 -11.93 19.03
C THR A 190 -8.32 -10.62 19.47
N ASP A 191 -8.37 -9.66 18.55
CA ASP A 191 -9.63 -8.98 18.23
C ASP A 191 -9.72 -8.68 16.72
N SER A 192 -9.42 -9.69 15.91
CA SER A 192 -9.77 -9.69 14.50
C SER A 192 -11.03 -10.55 14.39
N GLU A 193 -12.12 -9.98 13.85
CA GLU A 193 -13.42 -10.65 13.72
C GLU A 193 -13.33 -11.88 12.78
N TYR A 194 -12.30 -11.94 11.91
CA TYR A 194 -12.15 -12.98 10.89
C TYR A 194 -10.74 -13.60 10.86
N ASP A 195 -10.66 -14.92 10.85
CA ASP A 195 -9.39 -15.65 10.75
C ASP A 195 -8.75 -15.53 9.36
N VAL A 196 -9.59 -15.54 8.32
CA VAL A 196 -9.15 -15.63 6.91
C VAL A 196 -10.07 -14.86 5.98
N PHE A 197 -9.51 -14.23 4.95
CA PHE A 197 -10.28 -13.73 3.81
C PHE A 197 -10.06 -14.58 2.56
N ILE A 198 -11.02 -14.57 1.63
CA ILE A 198 -10.94 -15.33 0.36
C ILE A 198 -11.09 -14.39 -0.84
N SER A 199 -9.96 -14.06 -1.46
CA SER A 199 -9.91 -13.29 -2.71
C SER A 199 -10.12 -14.19 -3.92
N HIS A 200 -11.09 -13.84 -4.76
CA HIS A 200 -11.50 -14.64 -5.91
C HIS A 200 -12.10 -13.79 -7.02
N ALA A 201 -12.11 -14.30 -8.25
CA ALA A 201 -12.87 -13.67 -9.33
C ALA A 201 -14.38 -13.86 -9.10
N SER A 202 -15.20 -12.85 -9.38
CA SER A 202 -16.67 -12.93 -9.29
C SER A 202 -17.28 -14.14 -9.99
N GLU A 203 -16.70 -14.56 -11.12
CA GLU A 203 -17.10 -15.73 -11.88
C GLU A 203 -16.88 -17.06 -11.13
N ASP A 204 -15.90 -17.12 -10.21
CA ASP A 204 -15.53 -18.32 -9.46
C ASP A 204 -16.31 -18.46 -8.14
N LYS A 205 -17.07 -17.42 -7.76
CA LYS A 205 -17.80 -17.33 -6.48
C LYS A 205 -18.66 -18.56 -6.20
N GLY A 206 -19.42 -18.98 -7.21
CA GLY A 206 -20.38 -20.07 -7.07
C GLY A 206 -19.78 -21.47 -7.10
N GLN A 207 -18.64 -21.65 -7.75
CA GLN A 207 -18.07 -22.98 -8.05
C GLN A 207 -17.02 -23.40 -7.03
N VAL A 208 -16.21 -22.47 -6.54
CA VAL A 208 -15.10 -22.80 -5.63
C VAL A 208 -15.05 -21.90 -4.40
N ALA A 209 -15.24 -20.59 -4.54
CA ALA A 209 -14.99 -19.67 -3.42
C ALA A 209 -16.01 -19.83 -2.29
N ARG A 210 -17.33 -19.83 -2.61
CA ARG A 210 -18.39 -20.03 -1.61
C ARG A 210 -18.35 -21.43 -0.99
N PRO A 211 -18.24 -22.53 -1.75
CA PRO A 211 -18.10 -23.86 -1.14
C PRO A 211 -16.89 -23.98 -0.22
N LEU A 212 -15.75 -23.37 -0.58
CA LEU A 212 -14.56 -23.35 0.28
C LEU A 212 -14.81 -22.55 1.58
N ALA A 213 -15.44 -21.38 1.47
CA ALA A 213 -15.84 -20.59 2.65
C ALA A 213 -16.77 -21.38 3.57
N GLU A 214 -17.78 -22.04 3.02
CA GLU A 214 -18.74 -22.86 3.77
C GLU A 214 -18.06 -24.05 4.48
N GLU A 215 -17.09 -24.71 3.84
CA GLU A 215 -16.32 -25.80 4.45
C GLU A 215 -15.40 -25.32 5.58
N LEU A 216 -14.75 -24.15 5.41
CA LEU A 216 -13.92 -23.54 6.44
C LEU A 216 -14.76 -23.09 7.65
N SER A 217 -15.90 -22.43 7.42
CA SER A 217 -16.81 -22.04 8.50
C SER A 217 -17.40 -23.23 9.25
N GLN A 218 -17.70 -24.35 8.56
CA GLN A 218 -18.13 -25.58 9.21
C GLN A 218 -17.07 -26.17 10.17
N ARG A 219 -15.79 -25.83 9.96
CA ARG A 219 -14.65 -26.22 10.81
C ARG A 219 -14.35 -25.19 11.90
N GLY A 220 -15.14 -24.11 11.98
CA GLY A 220 -15.00 -23.07 13.01
C GLY A 220 -13.97 -22.00 12.67
N VAL A 221 -13.69 -21.78 11.38
CA VAL A 221 -12.90 -20.65 10.89
C VAL A 221 -13.85 -19.48 10.59
N GLU A 222 -13.56 -18.30 11.14
CA GLU A 222 -14.28 -17.07 10.80
C GLU A 222 -13.78 -16.58 9.43
N VAL A 223 -14.63 -16.60 8.39
CA VAL A 223 -14.25 -16.30 7.00
C VAL A 223 -14.84 -14.99 6.54
N TRP A 224 -14.00 -14.06 6.11
CA TRP A 224 -14.42 -12.83 5.44
C TRP A 224 -14.51 -13.06 3.93
N PHE A 225 -15.75 -13.22 3.42
CA PHE A 225 -15.98 -13.75 2.09
C PHE A 225 -16.50 -12.73 1.06
N ASP A 226 -17.58 -12.00 1.38
CA ASP A 226 -18.34 -11.25 0.37
C ASP A 226 -17.68 -9.95 -0.12
N GLU A 227 -16.72 -9.39 0.63
CA GLU A 227 -16.04 -8.12 0.29
C GLU A 227 -14.82 -8.30 -0.65
N PHE A 228 -14.33 -9.54 -0.86
CA PHE A 228 -13.13 -9.82 -1.68
C PHE A 228 -13.43 -10.44 -3.05
N GLU A 229 -14.59 -10.08 -3.59
CA GLU A 229 -14.99 -10.39 -4.95
C GLU A 229 -14.31 -9.42 -5.92
N LEU A 230 -13.41 -9.94 -6.77
CA LEU A 230 -12.66 -9.13 -7.72
C LEU A 230 -13.44 -8.94 -9.02
N GLU A 231 -13.52 -7.71 -9.51
CA GLU A 231 -14.07 -7.27 -10.79
C GLU A 231 -12.98 -6.71 -11.73
N ILE A 232 -13.35 -6.45 -12.98
CA ILE A 232 -12.41 -5.88 -13.96
C ILE A 232 -12.17 -4.41 -13.62
N GLY A 233 -10.90 -4.05 -13.42
CA GLY A 233 -10.49 -2.68 -13.11
C GLY A 233 -10.15 -2.46 -11.64
N ASP A 234 -10.38 -3.45 -10.79
CA ASP A 234 -9.97 -3.42 -9.39
C ASP A 234 -8.45 -3.42 -9.25
N ASN A 235 -7.99 -2.99 -8.08
CA ASN A 235 -6.59 -3.05 -7.70
C ASN A 235 -6.37 -4.27 -6.80
N LEU A 236 -5.76 -5.31 -7.37
CA LEU A 236 -5.52 -6.57 -6.66
C LEU A 236 -4.67 -6.36 -5.41
N ARG A 237 -3.70 -5.45 -5.45
CA ARG A 237 -2.81 -5.22 -4.31
C ARG A 237 -3.55 -4.60 -3.12
N GLU A 238 -4.42 -3.65 -3.41
CA GLU A 238 -5.24 -2.94 -2.41
C GLU A 238 -6.24 -3.90 -1.75
N SER A 239 -6.94 -4.70 -2.55
CA SER A 239 -7.83 -5.75 -2.04
C SER A 239 -7.11 -6.75 -1.13
N ILE A 240 -5.87 -7.15 -1.48
CA ILE A 240 -5.07 -8.02 -0.61
C ILE A 240 -4.59 -7.31 0.67
N ASP A 241 -4.28 -6.01 0.59
CA ASP A 241 -3.90 -5.23 1.78
C ASP A 241 -5.05 -5.11 2.77
N GLU A 242 -6.25 -4.83 2.28
CA GLU A 242 -7.48 -4.76 3.07
C GLU A 242 -7.80 -6.10 3.72
N GLY A 243 -7.72 -7.21 2.97
CA GLY A 243 -7.96 -8.53 3.56
C GLY A 243 -6.94 -8.89 4.63
N LEU A 244 -5.67 -8.53 4.43
CA LEU A 244 -4.62 -8.78 5.41
C LEU A 244 -4.64 -7.76 6.57
N SER A 245 -5.31 -6.61 6.49
CA SER A 245 -5.42 -5.70 7.65
C SER A 245 -6.32 -6.31 8.72
N GLU A 246 -7.44 -6.90 8.30
CA GLU A 246 -8.45 -7.44 9.21
C GLU A 246 -8.27 -8.91 9.56
N THR A 247 -7.41 -9.64 8.83
CA THR A 247 -7.23 -11.08 9.04
C THR A 247 -5.74 -11.48 9.08
N ARG A 248 -5.45 -12.62 9.69
CA ARG A 248 -4.09 -13.18 9.74
C ARG A 248 -3.71 -13.93 8.46
N TYR A 249 -4.71 -14.48 7.77
CA TYR A 249 -4.53 -15.34 6.60
C TYR A 249 -5.33 -14.83 5.40
N GLY A 250 -4.76 -14.91 4.21
CA GLY A 250 -5.49 -14.65 2.97
C GLY A 250 -5.41 -15.81 2.02
N VAL A 251 -6.54 -16.31 1.56
CA VAL A 251 -6.61 -17.28 0.46
C VAL A 251 -6.82 -16.54 -0.84
N VAL A 252 -6.02 -16.85 -1.86
CA VAL A 252 -6.17 -16.24 -3.19
C VAL A 252 -6.41 -17.34 -4.22
N ILE A 253 -7.59 -17.33 -4.83
CA ILE A 253 -7.97 -18.31 -5.86
C ILE A 253 -7.48 -17.84 -7.22
N LEU A 254 -6.47 -18.54 -7.73
CA LEU A 254 -5.89 -18.33 -9.06
C LEU A 254 -6.61 -19.26 -10.05
N SER A 255 -7.38 -18.68 -10.96
CA SER A 255 -8.14 -19.35 -12.01
C SER A 255 -7.92 -18.69 -13.38
N GLU A 256 -8.49 -19.24 -14.45
CA GLU A 256 -8.53 -18.54 -15.73
C GLU A 256 -9.29 -17.20 -15.64
N ASN A 257 -10.39 -17.15 -14.88
CA ASN A 257 -11.19 -15.94 -14.68
C ASN A 257 -10.39 -14.87 -13.91
N PHE A 258 -9.64 -15.28 -12.90
CA PHE A 258 -8.72 -14.40 -12.17
C PHE A 258 -7.72 -13.77 -13.13
N PHE A 259 -6.99 -14.57 -13.91
CA PHE A 259 -6.00 -14.02 -14.85
C PHE A 259 -6.62 -13.22 -16.00
N GLY A 260 -7.90 -13.46 -16.32
CA GLY A 260 -8.67 -12.71 -17.30
C GLY A 260 -8.95 -11.24 -16.93
N LYS A 261 -8.79 -10.85 -15.66
CA LYS A 261 -9.04 -9.47 -15.18
C LYS A 261 -7.91 -8.48 -15.53
N ASN A 262 -6.92 -8.90 -16.32
CA ASN A 262 -5.80 -8.07 -16.82
C ASN A 262 -4.96 -7.41 -15.71
N TRP A 263 -4.66 -8.16 -14.65
CA TRP A 263 -3.74 -7.71 -13.61
C TRP A 263 -2.42 -7.26 -14.21
N THR A 264 -1.93 -6.13 -13.72
CA THR A 264 -0.58 -5.70 -14.07
C THR A 264 0.43 -6.71 -13.52
N LYS A 265 1.56 -6.85 -14.22
CA LYS A 265 2.66 -7.70 -13.76
C LYS A 265 3.09 -7.38 -12.32
N ARG A 266 3.01 -6.09 -11.94
CA ARG A 266 3.34 -5.57 -10.60
C ARG A 266 2.40 -6.08 -9.52
N GLU A 267 1.09 -6.12 -9.79
CA GLU A 267 0.11 -6.65 -8.83
C GLU A 267 0.33 -8.14 -8.58
N LEU A 268 0.62 -8.90 -9.63
CA LEU A 268 0.96 -10.33 -9.52
C LEU A 268 2.29 -10.58 -8.80
N GLU A 269 3.29 -9.70 -9.00
CA GLU A 269 4.55 -9.75 -8.23
C GLU A 269 4.30 -9.41 -6.75
N GLY A 270 3.37 -8.51 -6.43
CA GLY A 270 2.96 -8.16 -5.06
C GLY A 270 2.43 -9.36 -4.26
N LEU A 271 1.66 -10.26 -4.90
CA LEU A 271 1.24 -11.53 -4.30
C LEU A 271 2.44 -12.39 -3.86
N THR A 272 3.54 -12.37 -4.63
CA THR A 272 4.71 -13.20 -4.31
C THR A 272 5.59 -12.62 -3.20
N ALA A 273 5.68 -11.30 -3.08
CA ALA A 273 6.57 -10.62 -2.13
C ALA A 273 6.02 -10.60 -0.69
N ARG A 274 4.69 -10.71 -0.52
CA ARG A 274 4.00 -10.49 0.77
C ARG A 274 3.97 -11.67 1.74
N GLU A 275 4.57 -12.81 1.40
CA GLU A 275 4.70 -13.97 2.29
C GLU A 275 5.94 -13.93 3.21
N MET A 276 6.64 -12.78 3.33
CA MET A 276 7.92 -12.69 4.06
C MET A 276 7.87 -11.88 5.36
N GLY A 277 6.70 -11.81 6.00
CA GLY A 277 6.56 -11.39 7.40
C GLY A 277 6.22 -12.59 8.31
N PRO A 278 6.64 -12.60 9.59
CA PRO A 278 6.37 -13.71 10.50
C PRO A 278 4.88 -13.91 10.87
N GLU A 279 4.01 -12.91 10.67
CA GLU A 279 2.66 -12.88 11.26
C GLU A 279 1.49 -12.94 10.26
N LYS A 280 1.67 -12.62 8.97
CA LYS A 280 0.59 -12.58 7.96
C LYS A 280 0.93 -13.47 6.77
N VAL A 281 0.00 -14.34 6.35
CA VAL A 281 0.28 -15.42 5.38
C VAL A 281 -0.74 -15.40 4.23
N LEU A 282 -0.25 -15.36 2.99
CA LEU A 282 -1.07 -15.60 1.80
C LEU A 282 -0.94 -17.06 1.36
N LEU A 283 -2.07 -17.67 1.00
CA LEU A 283 -2.22 -19.05 0.58
C LEU A 283 -2.80 -19.09 -0.85
N PRO A 284 -1.95 -19.20 -1.87
CA PRO A 284 -2.43 -19.30 -3.26
C PRO A 284 -3.02 -20.69 -3.54
N LEU A 285 -4.22 -20.72 -4.13
CA LEU A 285 -4.88 -21.93 -4.61
C LEU A 285 -5.01 -21.90 -6.13
N TRP A 286 -4.70 -23.00 -6.80
CA TRP A 286 -4.83 -23.11 -8.26
C TRP A 286 -6.14 -23.83 -8.58
N TYR A 287 -7.13 -23.08 -9.06
CA TYR A 287 -8.42 -23.59 -9.46
C TYR A 287 -8.45 -23.91 -10.95
N GLU A 288 -8.53 -25.20 -11.28
CA GLU A 288 -8.61 -25.75 -12.65
C GLU A 288 -7.56 -25.27 -13.66
N ILE A 289 -6.47 -24.66 -13.19
CA ILE A 289 -5.35 -24.21 -14.03
C ILE A 289 -4.11 -25.08 -13.84
N ASP A 290 -3.29 -25.15 -14.88
CA ASP A 290 -2.01 -25.84 -14.83
C ASP A 290 -0.84 -24.88 -14.54
N LYS A 291 0.33 -25.47 -14.31
CA LYS A 291 1.56 -24.73 -14.03
C LYS A 291 1.98 -23.85 -15.21
N GLU A 292 1.69 -24.26 -16.44
CA GLU A 292 2.08 -23.51 -17.64
C GLU A 292 1.27 -22.23 -17.74
N THR A 293 -0.04 -22.29 -17.49
CA THR A 293 -0.93 -21.14 -17.37
C THR A 293 -0.41 -20.16 -16.32
N VAL A 294 -0.11 -20.62 -15.10
CA VAL A 294 0.42 -19.74 -14.04
C VAL A 294 1.77 -19.15 -14.44
N GLN A 295 2.66 -19.95 -15.03
CA GLN A 295 4.00 -19.52 -15.42
C GLN A 295 3.99 -18.46 -16.52
N SER A 296 3.04 -18.57 -17.46
CA SER A 296 2.86 -17.59 -18.53
C SER A 296 2.44 -16.21 -18.03
N HIS A 297 1.65 -16.15 -16.94
CA HIS A 297 1.22 -14.90 -16.32
C HIS A 297 2.29 -14.37 -15.35
N ASN A 298 2.82 -15.24 -14.49
CA ASN A 298 3.86 -14.88 -13.55
C ASN A 298 4.75 -16.10 -13.17
N PRO A 299 6.01 -16.14 -13.65
CA PRO A 299 6.94 -17.22 -13.34
C PRO A 299 7.29 -17.37 -11.85
N ALA A 300 7.18 -16.30 -11.05
CA ALA A 300 7.44 -16.37 -9.61
C ALA A 300 6.30 -17.07 -8.88
N LEU A 301 5.03 -16.81 -9.25
CA LEU A 301 3.86 -17.52 -8.73
C LEU A 301 3.92 -19.02 -9.05
N ALA A 302 4.35 -19.39 -10.27
CA ALA A 302 4.43 -20.79 -10.69
C ALA A 302 5.50 -21.63 -9.96
N ASN A 303 6.44 -20.98 -9.28
CA ASN A 303 7.51 -21.62 -8.52
C ASN A 303 7.22 -21.67 -7.02
N LYS A 304 6.07 -21.16 -6.57
CA LYS A 304 5.62 -21.27 -5.19
C LYS A 304 4.85 -22.56 -4.93
N VAL A 305 4.79 -22.96 -3.66
CA VAL A 305 3.91 -24.02 -3.19
C VAL A 305 2.49 -23.47 -3.21
N ALA A 306 1.64 -24.07 -4.01
CA ALA A 306 0.23 -23.73 -4.13
C ALA A 306 -0.56 -25.04 -4.18
N GLU A 307 -1.67 -25.10 -3.46
CA GLU A 307 -2.54 -26.27 -3.50
C GLU A 307 -3.48 -26.21 -4.69
N LYS A 308 -3.74 -27.37 -5.29
CA LYS A 308 -4.68 -27.48 -6.40
C LYS A 308 -6.07 -27.74 -5.85
N ILE A 309 -7.04 -26.97 -6.34
CA ILE A 309 -8.44 -27.09 -5.93
C ILE A 309 -9.34 -27.27 -7.15
N ASN A 310 -10.39 -28.06 -6.97
CA ASN A 310 -11.51 -28.28 -7.87
C ASN A 310 -12.75 -28.66 -7.02
N GLU A 311 -13.91 -28.77 -7.65
CA GLU A 311 -15.18 -29.04 -6.96
C GLU A 311 -15.18 -30.37 -6.15
N ASP A 312 -14.36 -31.36 -6.54
CA ASP A 312 -14.34 -32.68 -5.91
C ASP A 312 -13.44 -32.75 -4.66
N ASN A 313 -12.50 -31.81 -4.48
CA ASN A 313 -11.49 -31.88 -3.40
C ASN A 313 -11.52 -30.68 -2.43
N ILE A 314 -12.58 -29.86 -2.48
CA ILE A 314 -12.76 -28.71 -1.58
C ILE A 314 -12.67 -29.11 -0.09
N PRO A 315 -13.32 -30.21 0.37
CA PRO A 315 -13.26 -30.59 1.79
C PRO A 315 -11.84 -30.95 2.27
N GLU A 316 -11.03 -31.57 1.41
CA GLU A 316 -9.64 -31.90 1.71
C GLU A 316 -8.78 -30.64 1.79
N VAL A 317 -8.90 -29.72 0.82
CA VAL A 317 -8.16 -28.45 0.82
C VAL A 317 -8.54 -27.57 2.02
N ALA A 318 -9.83 -27.55 2.40
CA ALA A 318 -10.30 -26.83 3.58
C ALA A 318 -9.69 -27.38 4.88
N GLU A 319 -9.49 -28.70 5.00
CA GLU A 319 -8.82 -29.32 6.15
C GLU A 319 -7.34 -28.91 6.24
N GLU A 320 -6.64 -28.86 5.10
CA GLU A 320 -5.24 -28.42 5.05
C GLU A 320 -5.09 -26.96 5.47
N ILE A 321 -5.96 -26.07 4.97
CA ILE A 321 -5.99 -24.66 5.36
C ILE A 321 -6.31 -24.51 6.84
N PHE A 322 -7.31 -25.25 7.35
CA PHE A 322 -7.66 -25.26 8.77
C PHE A 322 -6.46 -25.65 9.65
N GLY A 323 -5.72 -26.68 9.25
CA GLY A 323 -4.49 -27.09 9.94
C GLY A 323 -3.44 -25.98 9.98
N ILE A 324 -3.22 -25.27 8.87
CA ILE A 324 -2.29 -24.13 8.81
C ILE A 324 -2.71 -23.01 9.77
N ILE A 325 -4.01 -22.71 9.83
CA ILE A 325 -4.56 -21.66 10.69
C ILE A 325 -4.36 -22.04 12.16
N LYS A 326 -4.63 -23.29 12.55
CA LYS A 326 -4.55 -23.75 13.95
C LYS A 326 -3.14 -24.02 14.45
N ASP A 327 -2.26 -24.60 13.64
CA ASP A 327 -0.88 -24.95 14.04
C ASP A 327 0.01 -23.73 14.36
N ARG A 328 -0.46 -22.51 14.06
CA ARG A 328 0.25 -21.25 14.32
C ARG A 328 -0.39 -20.40 15.43
N GLU A 329 -1.45 -20.91 16.08
CA GLU A 329 -2.01 -20.30 17.29
C GLU A 329 -1.38 -20.83 18.60
N ASP A 330 -0.66 -21.96 18.53
CA ASP A 330 0.05 -22.62 19.65
C ASP A 330 1.55 -22.26 19.71
#